data_AF-A0AAV7KDZ8-F1
#
_entry.id   AF-A0AAV7KDZ8-F1
#
_cell.length_a   1.000
_cell.length_b   1.000
_cell.length_c   1.000
_cell.angle_alpha   90.00
_cell.angle_beta   90.00
_cell.angle_gamma   90.00
#
_symmetry.space_group_name_H-M   'P 1'
#
loop_
_entity.id
_entity.type
_entity.pdbx_description
1 polymer ?
#
loop_
_entity_poly.entity_id
_entity_poly.type
_entity_poly.pdbx_seq_one_letter_code
_entity_poly.pdbx_strand_id
1 'polypeptide(L)'
;MKVFLDALNYTIHRWLICGDLKVISLLLGQQDGYTKYPCFLCLWDSRADARQYVQKAWPHRDHLVPGSHNVIQEPLVDSNDVLLPPLHIKLGLMKNFVKALPKESGGFLYLVEKFPAISDAKIKGGIFVGPQIRELFRDDEFLKKLNSLERKVWLSFRDVVESFLGNHKVDNYADIVER
;
A
#
# COMPACT_ATOMS: atom_id res chain seq x y z
N MET A 1 20.64 -6.37 10.01
CA MET A 1 19.47 -6.04 10.85
C MET A 1 19.54 -6.70 12.22
N LYS A 2 19.89 -7.99 12.33
CA LYS A 2 20.04 -8.71 13.62
C LYS A 2 20.87 -7.95 14.68
N VAL A 3 22.13 -7.59 14.36
CA VAL A 3 23.01 -6.82 15.26
C VAL A 3 22.38 -5.51 15.75
N PHE A 4 21.61 -4.84 14.88
CA PHE A 4 20.91 -3.61 15.25
C PHE A 4 19.77 -3.86 16.23
N LEU A 5 18.96 -4.91 16.00
CA LEU A 5 17.89 -5.31 16.92
C LEU A 5 18.43 -5.80 18.27
N ASP A 6 19.56 -6.52 18.25
CA ASP A 6 20.24 -6.98 19.46
C ASP A 6 20.74 -5.79 20.29
N ALA A 7 21.37 -4.79 19.64
CA ALA A 7 21.81 -3.56 20.30
C ALA A 7 20.65 -2.75 20.90
N LEU A 8 19.45 -2.86 20.33
CA LEU A 8 18.22 -2.25 20.84
C LEU A 8 17.50 -3.11 21.89
N ASN A 9 18.02 -4.30 22.22
CA ASN A 9 17.37 -5.27 23.10
C ASN A 9 15.92 -5.59 22.68
N TYR A 10 15.68 -5.71 21.37
CA TYR A 10 14.32 -5.92 20.84
C TYR A 10 13.62 -7.13 21.48
N THR A 11 14.34 -8.22 21.71
CA THR A 11 13.81 -9.45 22.33
C THR A 11 13.26 -9.22 23.74
N ILE A 12 13.78 -8.22 24.45
CA ILE A 12 13.32 -7.84 25.79
C ILE A 12 12.10 -6.92 25.69
N HIS A 13 12.15 -5.93 24.80
CA HIS A 13 11.15 -4.88 24.75
C HIS A 13 9.91 -5.22 23.91
N ARG A 14 10.06 -6.08 22.89
CA ARG A 14 9.00 -6.50 21.96
C ARG A 14 8.15 -5.34 21.43
N TRP A 15 8.80 -4.27 20.98
CA TRP A 15 8.09 -3.13 20.40
C TRP A 15 7.34 -3.52 19.13
N LEU A 16 6.20 -2.87 18.92
CA LEU A 16 5.49 -2.96 17.64
C LEU A 16 6.31 -2.29 16.54
N ILE A 17 6.36 -2.93 15.37
CA ILE A 17 7.17 -2.52 14.23
C ILE A 17 6.26 -1.99 13.15
N CYS A 18 6.46 -0.74 12.77
CA CYS A 18 5.80 -0.12 11.63
C CYS A 18 6.88 0.40 10.68
N GLY A 19 6.82 0.02 9.41
CA GLY A 19 7.85 0.43 8.45
C GLY A 19 7.51 0.05 7.02
N ASP A 20 8.37 0.46 6.10
CA ASP A 20 8.22 0.09 4.69
C ASP A 20 8.13 -1.43 4.52
N LEU A 21 7.27 -1.89 3.59
CA LEU A 21 7.00 -3.31 3.37
C LEU A 21 8.27 -4.10 2.99
N LYS A 22 9.27 -3.45 2.37
CA LYS A 22 10.56 -4.07 2.08
C LYS A 22 11.38 -4.31 3.34
N VAL A 23 11.35 -3.38 4.30
CA VAL A 23 12.00 -3.56 5.60
C VAL A 23 11.30 -4.66 6.40
N ILE A 24 9.97 -4.68 6.38
CA ILE A 24 9.19 -5.76 7.00
C ILE A 24 9.55 -7.12 6.39
N SER A 25 9.62 -7.21 5.05
CA SER A 25 9.99 -8.46 4.37
C SER A 25 11.39 -8.94 4.78
N LEU A 26 12.35 -8.02 4.91
CA LEU A 26 13.70 -8.33 5.40
C LEU A 26 13.69 -8.83 6.85
N LEU A 27 12.91 -8.20 7.74
CA LEU A 27 12.79 -8.59 9.14
C LEU A 27 12.12 -9.96 9.29
N LEU A 28 11.21 -10.30 8.39
CA LEU A 28 10.49 -11.58 8.37
C LEU A 28 11.21 -12.66 7.55
N GLY A 29 12.47 -12.41 7.13
CA GLY A 29 13.30 -13.39 6.44
C GLY A 29 12.82 -13.76 5.04
N GLN A 30 11.96 -12.93 4.43
CA GLN A 30 11.41 -13.17 3.10
C GLN A 30 12.36 -12.72 1.99
N GLN A 31 12.33 -13.46 0.88
CA GLN A 31 13.02 -13.12 -0.35
C GLN A 31 12.42 -11.84 -0.97
N ASP A 32 13.28 -10.89 -1.34
CA ASP A 32 12.91 -9.68 -2.08
C ASP A 32 12.63 -9.98 -3.57
N GLY A 33 11.95 -9.06 -4.24
CA GLY A 33 11.62 -9.16 -5.66
C GLY A 33 10.29 -9.85 -5.96
N TYR A 34 10.11 -10.27 -7.22
CA TYR A 34 8.84 -10.80 -7.70
C TYR A 34 8.69 -12.30 -7.38
N THR A 35 8.33 -12.60 -6.14
CA THR A 35 8.14 -13.96 -5.63
C THR A 35 6.69 -14.41 -5.78
N LYS A 36 6.46 -15.73 -5.82
CA LYS A 36 5.11 -16.32 -5.96
C LYS A 36 4.20 -15.98 -4.77
N TYR A 37 4.75 -15.92 -3.56
CA TYR A 37 3.99 -15.73 -2.33
C TYR A 37 4.53 -14.55 -1.51
N PRO A 38 4.41 -13.31 -2.01
CA PRO A 38 5.10 -12.16 -1.43
C PRO A 38 4.49 -11.71 -0.09
N CYS A 39 3.24 -12.06 0.19
CA CYS A 39 2.54 -11.63 1.40
C CYS A 39 3.03 -12.43 2.63
N PHE A 40 3.30 -11.72 3.73
CA PHE A 40 3.63 -12.34 5.01
C PHE A 40 2.40 -12.75 5.85
N LEU A 41 1.20 -12.25 5.49
CA LEU A 41 -0.05 -12.56 6.20
C LEU A 41 -0.82 -13.75 5.60
N CYS A 42 -0.64 -14.01 4.32
CA CYS A 42 -1.35 -15.07 3.60
C CYS A 42 -0.53 -15.64 2.45
N LEU A 43 -0.97 -16.78 1.93
CA LEU A 43 -0.39 -17.44 0.77
C LEU A 43 -0.98 -16.92 -0.54
N TRP A 44 -1.06 -15.59 -0.68
CA TRP A 44 -1.48 -14.94 -1.92
C TRP A 44 -0.54 -15.31 -3.06
N ASP A 45 -1.08 -15.99 -4.08
CA ASP A 45 -0.32 -16.40 -5.26
C ASP A 45 -0.29 -15.26 -6.29
N SER A 46 0.83 -14.54 -6.33
CA SER A 46 1.06 -13.41 -7.25
C SER A 46 1.11 -13.82 -8.73
N ARG A 47 1.17 -15.12 -9.01
CA ARG A 47 1.18 -15.71 -10.37
C ARG A 47 -0.17 -16.28 -10.76
N ALA A 48 -1.19 -16.18 -9.90
CA ALA A 48 -2.53 -16.69 -10.19
C ALA A 48 -3.34 -15.69 -11.04
N ASP A 49 -2.90 -15.45 -12.27
CA ASP A 49 -3.39 -14.35 -13.12
C ASP A 49 -4.93 -14.28 -13.25
N ALA A 50 -5.59 -15.44 -13.40
CA ALA A 50 -7.04 -15.53 -13.52
C ALA A 50 -7.79 -15.39 -12.18
N ARG A 51 -7.17 -15.80 -11.07
CA ARG A 51 -7.82 -15.84 -9.74
C ARG A 51 -7.51 -14.63 -8.88
N GLN A 52 -6.42 -13.91 -9.16
CA GLN A 52 -5.92 -12.84 -8.27
C GLN A 52 -6.94 -11.72 -8.00
N TYR A 53 -7.85 -11.44 -8.94
CA TYR A 53 -8.89 -10.40 -8.78
C TYR A 53 -10.25 -10.94 -8.34
N VAL A 54 -10.44 -12.26 -8.33
CA VAL A 54 -11.70 -12.91 -7.97
C VAL A 54 -11.62 -13.52 -6.57
N GLN A 55 -10.47 -14.10 -6.24
CA GLN A 55 -10.21 -14.72 -4.96
C GLN A 55 -9.84 -13.66 -3.93
N LYS A 56 -10.79 -13.34 -3.05
CA LYS A 56 -10.60 -12.42 -1.92
C LYS A 56 -9.91 -13.09 -0.73
N ALA A 57 -10.22 -14.36 -0.47
CA ALA A 57 -9.67 -15.13 0.64
C ALA A 57 -8.55 -16.05 0.17
N TRP A 58 -7.34 -15.82 0.68
CA TRP A 58 -6.18 -16.69 0.48
C TRP A 58 -5.86 -17.42 1.78
N PRO A 59 -5.27 -18.65 1.72
CA PRO A 59 -4.91 -19.38 2.93
C PRO A 59 -4.04 -18.50 3.85
N HIS A 60 -4.35 -18.51 5.14
CA HIS A 60 -3.54 -17.79 6.11
C HIS A 60 -2.11 -18.35 6.12
N ARG A 61 -1.14 -17.49 6.41
CA ARG A 61 0.25 -17.91 6.58
C ARG A 61 0.53 -18.02 8.06
N ASP A 62 0.37 -19.23 8.60
CA ASP A 62 0.56 -19.47 10.04
C ASP A 62 2.03 -19.33 10.47
N HIS A 63 2.97 -19.75 9.61
CA HIS A 63 4.39 -19.82 9.94
C HIS A 63 5.29 -19.33 8.81
N LEU A 64 6.40 -18.71 9.19
CA LEU A 64 7.48 -18.24 8.31
C LEU A 64 8.70 -19.16 8.45
N VAL A 65 8.61 -20.37 7.86
CA VAL A 65 9.66 -21.40 7.95
C VAL A 65 10.65 -21.25 6.80
N PRO A 66 11.97 -21.14 7.04
CA PRO A 66 12.96 -21.08 5.97
C PRO A 66 12.89 -22.27 5.00
N GLY A 67 13.03 -21.99 3.71
CA GLY A 67 12.85 -22.97 2.63
C GLY A 67 11.39 -23.19 2.22
N SER A 68 10.42 -22.65 2.97
CA SER A 68 9.00 -22.69 2.62
C SER A 68 8.59 -21.43 1.87
N HIS A 69 7.89 -21.61 0.74
CA HIS A 69 7.39 -20.52 -0.10
C HIS A 69 8.49 -19.53 -0.52
N ASN A 70 8.49 -18.30 0.02
CA ASN A 70 9.46 -17.26 -0.24
C ASN A 70 10.33 -16.92 0.99
N VAL A 71 10.29 -17.73 2.05
CA VAL A 71 11.09 -17.48 3.26
C VAL A 71 12.46 -18.11 3.09
N ILE A 72 13.51 -17.30 3.21
CA ILE A 72 14.90 -17.70 2.97
C ILE A 72 15.77 -17.64 4.24
N GLN A 73 15.31 -16.95 5.27
CA GLN A 73 15.99 -16.83 6.55
C GLN A 73 14.97 -16.87 7.70
N GLU A 74 15.45 -17.20 8.90
CA GLU A 74 14.64 -17.13 10.11
C GLU A 74 14.16 -15.68 10.35
N PRO A 75 12.87 -15.47 10.66
CA PRO A 75 12.37 -14.17 11.07
C PRO A 75 13.13 -13.63 12.28
N LEU A 76 13.47 -12.35 12.23
CA LEU A 76 14.11 -11.64 13.34
C LEU A 76 13.10 -11.06 14.34
N VAL A 77 11.82 -11.04 13.96
CA VAL A 77 10.72 -10.43 14.71
C VAL A 77 9.46 -11.28 14.53
N ASP A 78 8.54 -11.21 15.49
CA ASP A 78 7.23 -11.87 15.39
C ASP A 78 6.36 -11.12 14.38
N SER A 79 5.70 -11.84 13.46
CA SER A 79 4.80 -11.22 12.48
C SER A 79 3.59 -10.56 13.14
N ASN A 80 3.20 -10.98 14.35
CA ASN A 80 2.13 -10.35 15.12
C ASN A 80 2.53 -8.98 15.69
N ASP A 81 3.84 -8.72 15.82
CA ASP A 81 4.36 -7.43 16.28
C ASP A 81 4.46 -6.42 15.11
N VAL A 82 4.11 -6.80 13.88
CA VAL A 82 4.16 -5.94 12.69
C VAL A 82 2.84 -5.19 12.48
N LEU A 83 2.93 -3.86 12.44
CA LEU A 83 1.85 -2.96 12.06
C LEU A 83 1.94 -2.61 10.58
N LEU A 84 0.82 -2.74 9.85
CA LEU A 84 0.72 -2.28 8.47
C LEU A 84 0.62 -0.74 8.44
N PRO A 85 1.58 -0.02 7.85
CA PRO A 85 1.55 1.44 7.81
C PRO A 85 0.46 1.94 6.83
N PRO A 86 -0.52 2.75 7.28
CA PRO A 86 -1.54 3.32 6.41
C PRO A 86 -0.96 4.16 5.27
N LEU A 87 0.23 4.75 5.48
CA LEU A 87 0.94 5.52 4.47
C LEU A 87 1.24 4.70 3.21
N HIS A 88 1.84 3.51 3.34
CA HIS A 88 2.24 2.73 2.16
C HIS A 88 1.02 2.21 1.38
N ILE A 89 -0.08 1.88 2.08
CA ILE A 89 -1.36 1.51 1.44
C ILE A 89 -1.90 2.70 0.63
N LYS A 90 -1.96 3.88 1.23
CA LYS A 90 -2.41 5.12 0.59
C LYS A 90 -1.56 5.51 -0.63
N LEU A 91 -0.24 5.38 -0.54
CA LEU A 91 0.66 5.61 -1.67
C LEU A 91 0.40 4.61 -2.82
N GLY A 92 0.17 3.33 -2.48
CA GLY A 92 -0.19 2.30 -3.45
C GLY A 92 -1.52 2.57 -4.16
N LEU A 93 -2.55 3.00 -3.42
CA LEU A 93 -3.86 3.34 -3.98
C LEU A 93 -3.78 4.55 -4.92
N MET A 94 -3.07 5.62 -4.52
CA MET A 94 -2.84 6.77 -5.40
C MET A 94 -2.14 6.36 -6.70
N LYS A 95 -1.13 5.51 -6.59
CA LYS A 95 -0.41 4.98 -7.74
C LYS A 95 -1.34 4.24 -8.71
N ASN A 96 -2.20 3.39 -8.18
CA ASN A 96 -3.16 2.63 -8.98
C ASN A 96 -4.19 3.54 -9.65
N PHE A 97 -4.73 4.54 -8.92
CA PHE A 97 -5.64 5.53 -9.48
C PHE A 97 -5.02 6.26 -10.67
N VAL A 98 -3.82 6.85 -10.51
CA VAL A 98 -3.17 7.61 -11.60
C VAL A 98 -2.75 6.73 -12.78
N LYS A 99 -2.38 5.47 -12.52
CA LYS A 99 -2.08 4.51 -13.59
C LYS A 99 -3.31 4.14 -14.41
N ALA A 100 -4.48 4.11 -13.79
CA ALA A 100 -5.74 3.82 -14.46
C ALA A 100 -6.28 5.01 -15.27
N LEU A 101 -5.84 6.24 -14.98
CA LEU A 101 -6.26 7.43 -15.74
C LEU A 101 -5.72 7.39 -17.19
N PRO A 102 -6.60 7.59 -18.21
CA PRO A 102 -6.17 7.87 -19.58
C PRO A 102 -5.26 9.09 -19.63
N LYS A 103 -4.23 9.07 -20.48
CA LYS A 103 -3.26 10.18 -20.56
C LYS A 103 -3.84 11.47 -21.09
N GLU A 104 -4.88 11.37 -21.92
CA GLU A 104 -5.62 12.51 -22.45
C GLU A 104 -6.81 12.91 -21.57
N SER A 105 -7.01 12.27 -20.40
CA SER A 105 -8.08 12.65 -19.49
C SER A 105 -7.79 14.02 -18.87
N GLY A 106 -8.85 14.81 -18.65
CA GLY A 106 -8.75 16.09 -17.94
C GLY A 106 -8.10 15.94 -16.57
N GLY A 107 -8.39 14.85 -15.86
CA GLY A 107 -7.74 14.50 -14.59
C GLY A 107 -6.24 14.32 -14.71
N PHE A 108 -5.76 13.53 -15.67
CA PHE A 108 -4.31 13.30 -15.84
C PHE A 108 -3.59 14.58 -16.27
N LEU A 109 -4.15 15.33 -17.23
CA LEU A 109 -3.56 16.59 -17.70
C LEU A 109 -3.48 17.62 -16.58
N TYR A 110 -4.50 17.70 -15.72
CA TYR A 110 -4.46 18.57 -14.55
C TYR A 110 -3.37 18.19 -13.55
N LEU A 111 -3.10 16.89 -13.34
CA LEU A 111 -2.00 16.48 -12.45
C LEU A 111 -0.64 16.97 -12.97
N VAL A 112 -0.43 16.95 -14.30
CA VAL A 112 0.79 17.47 -14.95
C VAL A 112 0.89 18.99 -14.77
N GLU A 113 -0.21 19.71 -14.99
CA GLU A 113 -0.28 21.17 -14.79
C GLU A 113 -0.05 21.57 -13.32
N LYS A 114 -0.68 20.86 -12.38
CA LYS A 114 -0.66 21.16 -10.94
C LYS A 114 0.72 20.98 -10.32
N PHE A 115 1.47 19.97 -10.78
CA PHE A 115 2.77 19.63 -10.23
C PHE A 115 3.89 19.76 -11.26
N PRO A 116 4.19 20.98 -11.75
CA PRO A 116 5.16 21.20 -12.82
C PRO A 116 6.60 20.82 -12.40
N ALA A 117 6.88 20.74 -11.09
CA ALA A 117 8.16 20.30 -10.56
C ALA A 117 8.33 18.76 -10.55
N ILE A 118 7.26 18.00 -10.80
CA ILE A 118 7.31 16.55 -10.92
C ILE A 118 7.35 16.19 -12.40
N SER A 119 8.29 15.34 -12.79
CA SER A 119 8.37 14.90 -14.18
C SER A 119 7.15 14.08 -14.60
N ASP A 120 6.78 14.18 -15.87
CA ASP A 120 5.70 13.41 -16.48
C ASP A 120 5.87 11.90 -16.25
N ALA A 121 7.11 11.40 -16.26
CA ALA A 121 7.40 10.00 -15.97
C ALA A 121 7.02 9.60 -14.53
N LYS A 122 7.24 10.48 -13.55
CA LYS A 122 6.85 10.24 -12.15
C LYS A 122 5.33 10.33 -11.99
N ILE A 123 4.67 11.31 -12.61
CA ILE A 123 3.21 11.44 -12.60
C ILE A 123 2.59 10.21 -13.25
N LYS A 124 3.04 9.81 -14.45
CA LYS A 124 2.61 8.58 -15.14
C LYS A 124 2.85 7.32 -14.31
N GLY A 125 3.94 7.29 -13.55
CA GLY A 125 4.27 6.23 -12.61
C GLY A 125 3.39 6.21 -11.36
N GLY A 126 2.57 7.24 -11.13
CA GLY A 126 1.77 7.41 -9.92
C GLY A 126 2.61 7.69 -8.68
N ILE A 127 3.79 8.32 -8.85
CA ILE A 127 4.74 8.57 -7.79
C ILE A 127 4.41 9.91 -7.13
N PHE A 128 3.68 9.83 -6.01
CA PHE A 128 3.31 10.97 -5.19
C PHE A 128 3.79 10.77 -3.75
N VAL A 129 3.93 11.87 -3.01
CA VAL A 129 4.18 11.84 -1.56
C VAL A 129 2.92 12.20 -0.79
N GLY A 130 2.87 11.82 0.50
CA GLY A 130 1.72 12.08 1.37
C GLY A 130 1.20 13.53 1.37
N PRO A 131 2.07 14.57 1.39
CA PRO A 131 1.62 15.97 1.23
C PRO A 131 0.86 16.26 -0.07
N GLN A 132 1.35 15.79 -1.22
CA GLN A 132 0.72 16.03 -2.53
C GLN A 132 -0.66 15.37 -2.62
N ILE A 133 -0.80 14.16 -2.08
CA ILE A 133 -2.11 13.46 -2.03
C ILE A 133 -3.10 14.27 -1.17
N ARG A 134 -2.66 14.76 -0.01
CA ARG A 134 -3.51 15.59 0.87
C ARG A 134 -3.90 16.91 0.22
N GLU A 135 -3.01 17.50 -0.56
CA GLU A 135 -3.31 18.70 -1.36
C GLU A 135 -4.41 18.40 -2.38
N LEU A 136 -4.28 17.32 -3.14
CA LEU A 136 -5.29 16.91 -4.14
C LEU A 136 -6.65 16.58 -3.52
N PHE A 137 -6.71 15.98 -2.32
CA PHE A 137 -8.00 15.69 -1.67
C PHE A 137 -8.80 16.95 -1.32
N ARG A 138 -8.13 18.09 -1.17
CA ARG A 138 -8.72 19.40 -0.86
C ARG A 138 -8.91 20.27 -2.11
N ASP A 139 -8.53 19.76 -3.28
CA ASP A 139 -8.54 20.51 -4.52
C ASP A 139 -9.86 20.31 -5.28
N ASP A 140 -10.78 21.25 -5.10
CA ASP A 140 -12.07 21.23 -5.81
C ASP A 140 -11.92 21.46 -7.32
N GLU A 141 -10.84 22.11 -7.77
CA GLU A 141 -10.56 22.24 -9.21
C GLU A 141 -10.20 20.88 -9.80
N PHE A 142 -9.42 20.06 -9.08
CA PHE A 142 -9.14 18.69 -9.52
C PHE A 142 -10.43 17.89 -9.75
N LEU A 143 -11.40 17.98 -8.83
CA LEU A 143 -12.70 17.32 -8.97
C LEU A 143 -13.46 17.73 -10.23
N LYS A 144 -13.33 18.99 -10.66
CA LYS A 144 -13.98 19.52 -11.89
C LYS A 144 -13.32 19.01 -13.16
N LYS A 145 -12.04 18.58 -13.11
CA LYS A 145 -11.31 18.05 -14.25
C LYS A 145 -11.54 16.54 -14.48
N LEU A 146 -12.03 15.84 -13.46
CA LEU A 146 -12.35 14.42 -13.54
C LEU A 146 -13.69 14.20 -14.26
N ASN A 147 -13.75 13.18 -15.11
CA ASN A 147 -15.03 12.72 -15.65
C ASN A 147 -15.87 12.03 -14.55
N SER A 148 -17.12 11.65 -14.87
CA SER A 148 -18.04 11.07 -13.89
C SER A 148 -17.50 9.80 -13.20
N LEU A 149 -16.87 8.91 -13.95
CA LEU A 149 -16.29 7.67 -13.42
C LEU A 149 -15.04 7.96 -12.58
N GLU A 150 -14.12 8.75 -13.10
CA GLU A 150 -12.90 9.16 -12.41
C GLU A 150 -13.21 9.87 -11.09
N ARG A 151 -14.20 10.76 -11.10
CA ARG A 151 -14.67 11.48 -9.91
C ARG A 151 -15.25 10.53 -8.88
N LYS A 152 -16.08 9.56 -9.30
CA LYS A 152 -16.63 8.54 -8.39
C LYS A 152 -15.53 7.74 -7.72
N VAL A 153 -14.54 7.27 -8.49
CA VAL A 153 -13.39 6.51 -7.96
C VAL A 153 -12.54 7.36 -7.03
N TRP A 154 -12.28 8.62 -7.39
CA TRP A 154 -11.51 9.54 -6.56
C TRP A 154 -12.18 9.83 -5.21
N LEU A 155 -13.51 10.07 -5.21
CA LEU A 155 -14.28 10.28 -3.99
C LEU A 155 -14.26 9.03 -3.10
N SER A 156 -14.44 7.84 -3.67
CA SER A 156 -14.31 6.58 -2.92
C SER A 156 -12.91 6.42 -2.32
N PHE A 157 -11.85 6.71 -3.08
CA PHE A 157 -10.49 6.67 -2.57
C PHE A 157 -10.27 7.65 -1.42
N ARG A 158 -10.75 8.89 -1.55
CA ARG A 158 -10.69 9.90 -0.49
C ARG A 158 -11.42 9.42 0.77
N ASP A 159 -12.63 8.89 0.62
CA ASP A 159 -13.44 8.40 1.74
C ASP A 159 -12.73 7.27 2.51
N VAL A 160 -12.13 6.30 1.81
CA VAL A 160 -11.32 5.24 2.43
C VAL A 160 -10.12 5.82 3.17
N VAL A 161 -9.45 6.83 2.60
CA VAL A 161 -8.31 7.44 3.26
C VAL A 161 -8.70 8.20 4.51
N GLU A 162 -9.77 8.99 4.47
CA GLU A 162 -10.19 9.83 5.58
C GLU A 162 -10.83 9.02 6.71
N SER A 163 -11.53 7.93 6.36
CA SER A 163 -12.34 7.15 7.30
C SER A 163 -11.63 5.91 7.86
N PHE A 164 -10.57 5.42 7.19
CA PHE A 164 -9.86 4.20 7.59
C PHE A 164 -8.33 4.36 7.64
N LEU A 165 -7.72 4.95 6.61
CA LEU A 165 -6.24 5.10 6.52
C LEU A 165 -5.72 6.43 7.12
N GLY A 166 -6.60 7.16 7.82
CA GLY A 166 -6.34 8.44 8.45
C GLY A 166 -5.93 8.27 9.92
N ASN A 167 -6.01 9.36 10.69
CA ASN A 167 -5.75 9.33 12.13
C ASN A 167 -6.94 8.77 12.92
N HIS A 168 -8.13 8.80 12.34
CA HIS A 168 -9.35 8.29 12.92
C HIS A 168 -9.90 7.18 12.04
N LYS A 169 -10.27 6.07 12.68
CA LYS A 169 -10.97 4.95 12.06
C LYS A 169 -12.42 5.04 12.49
N VAL A 170 -13.33 5.23 11.54
CA VAL A 170 -14.76 5.27 11.82
C VAL A 170 -15.29 3.86 12.07
N ASP A 171 -16.36 3.73 12.86
CA ASP A 171 -16.89 2.41 13.23
C ASP A 171 -17.39 1.62 12.01
N ASN A 172 -17.99 2.29 11.02
CA ASN A 172 -18.51 1.69 9.80
C ASN A 172 -17.49 1.62 8.64
N TYR A 173 -16.19 1.60 8.94
CA TYR A 173 -15.15 1.58 7.90
C TYR A 173 -15.25 0.36 6.96
N ALA A 174 -15.78 -0.77 7.44
CA ALA A 174 -15.96 -1.97 6.63
C ALA A 174 -16.90 -1.70 5.45
N ASP A 175 -18.04 -1.05 5.70
CA ASP A 175 -18.99 -0.66 4.66
C ASP A 175 -18.35 0.31 3.65
N ILE A 176 -17.43 1.17 4.08
CA ILE A 176 -16.74 2.12 3.21
C ILE A 176 -15.75 1.40 2.28
N VAL A 177 -15.08 0.36 2.79
CA VAL A 177 -14.10 -0.43 2.02
C VAL A 177 -14.79 -1.39 1.03
N GLU A 178 -16.01 -1.82 1.31
CA GLU A 178 -16.75 -2.78 0.46
C GLU A 178 -17.62 -2.15 -0.64
N ARG A 179 -17.69 -0.81 -0.72
CA ARG A 179 -18.53 -0.05 -1.68
C ARG A 179 -18.14 -0.16 -3.15
#